data_AF-A0A1B7NSK1-F1
#
_entry.id   AF-A0A1B7NSK1-F1
#
_cell.length_a   1.000
_cell.length_b   1.000
_cell.length_c   1.000
_cell.angle_alpha   90.00
_cell.angle_beta   90.00
_cell.angle_gamma   90.00
#
_symmetry.space_group_name_H-M   'P 1'
#
loop_
_entity.id
_entity.type
_entity.pdbx_description
1 polymer ?
#
loop_
_entity_poly.entity_id
_entity_poly.type
_entity_poly.pdbx_seq_one_letter_code
_entity_poly.pdbx_strand_id
1 'polypeptide(L)'
;IEALIKATGVVPAVNQIERHPLLQSNELVKYCKEKGILITAYSAFGNNTIGEPLLITRPEIKAIADRYSATPAQVLLAWSQVGEHAVIPKSVTPARIVQNFKEIELSPEDITTINGLGKVPRRYNNPYAYYSPRWDINIFGEESEKQATHKVML
;
A
#
# COMPACT_ATOMS: atom_id res chain seq x y z
N ILE A 1 -3.71 9.45 14.53
CA ILE A 1 -2.99 10.70 14.16
C ILE A 1 -3.46 11.85 15.03
N GLU A 2 -4.76 12.21 15.00
CA GLU A 2 -5.31 13.29 15.85
C GLU A 2 -4.97 13.14 17.34
N ALA A 3 -5.13 11.95 17.93
CA ALA A 3 -4.79 11.71 19.34
C ALA A 3 -3.31 12.04 19.67
N LEU A 4 -2.39 11.70 18.76
CA LEU A 4 -0.95 11.99 18.90
C LEU A 4 -0.70 13.50 18.82
N ILE A 5 -1.30 14.18 17.84
CA ILE A 5 -1.17 15.64 17.68
C ILE A 5 -1.75 16.35 18.92
N LYS A 6 -2.91 15.93 19.40
CA LYS A 6 -3.55 16.52 20.59
C LYS A 6 -2.72 16.33 21.85
N ALA A 7 -2.13 15.15 22.04
CA ALA A 7 -1.34 14.84 23.24
C ALA A 7 0.02 15.52 23.25
N THR A 8 0.62 15.76 22.08
CA THR A 8 2.03 16.21 21.97
C THR A 8 2.21 17.60 21.38
N GLY A 9 1.21 18.12 20.66
CA GLY A 9 1.33 19.33 19.85
C GLY A 9 2.17 19.14 18.56
N VAL A 10 2.66 17.93 18.28
CA VAL A 10 3.58 17.66 17.16
C VAL A 10 2.86 16.90 16.05
N VAL A 11 2.97 17.41 14.82
CA VAL A 11 2.50 16.73 13.61
C VAL A 11 3.56 15.74 13.13
N PRO A 12 3.23 14.45 12.93
CA PRO A 12 4.18 13.48 12.38
C PRO A 12 4.64 13.87 10.98
N ALA A 13 5.93 13.75 10.69
CA ALA A 13 6.43 13.99 9.33
C ALA A 13 5.94 12.93 8.33
N VAL A 14 5.77 11.68 8.80
CA VAL A 14 5.42 10.53 7.97
C VAL A 14 4.35 9.67 8.65
N ASN A 15 3.44 9.12 7.84
CA ASN A 15 2.59 8.01 8.21
C ASN A 15 2.86 6.82 7.27
N GLN A 16 3.54 5.79 7.79
CA GLN A 16 3.89 4.60 7.03
C GLN A 16 2.77 3.56 7.12
N ILE A 17 2.15 3.21 5.98
CA ILE A 17 0.97 2.34 5.91
C ILE A 17 1.07 1.30 4.79
N GLU A 18 0.28 0.23 4.89
CA GLU A 18 0.09 -0.67 3.77
C GLU A 18 -0.65 0.08 2.68
N ARG A 19 -0.05 0.19 1.50
CA ARG A 19 -0.68 0.84 0.36
C ARG A 19 -0.19 0.26 -0.96
N HIS A 20 -1.15 -0.07 -1.82
CA HIS A 20 -0.95 -0.62 -3.15
C HIS A 20 -2.28 -0.52 -3.93
N PRO A 21 -2.36 -0.88 -5.23
CA PRO A 21 -3.60 -0.74 -6.01
C PRO A 21 -4.86 -1.37 -5.42
N LEU A 22 -4.73 -2.48 -4.67
CA LEU A 22 -5.84 -3.12 -3.95
C LEU A 22 -6.18 -2.47 -2.59
N LEU A 23 -5.38 -1.54 -2.09
CA LEU A 23 -5.60 -0.86 -0.81
C LEU A 23 -5.08 0.58 -0.91
N GLN A 24 -5.86 1.44 -1.58
CA GLN A 24 -5.39 2.77 -1.97
C GLN A 24 -5.50 3.81 -0.86
N SER A 25 -6.46 3.63 0.06
CA SER A 25 -6.67 4.50 1.22
C SER A 25 -6.72 6.00 0.87
N ASN A 26 -7.43 6.35 -0.22
CA ASN A 26 -7.42 7.71 -0.79
C ASN A 26 -7.86 8.79 0.21
N GLU A 27 -8.82 8.50 1.09
CA GLU A 27 -9.24 9.43 2.15
C GLU A 27 -8.11 9.71 3.15
N LEU A 28 -7.37 8.67 3.57
CA LEU A 28 -6.24 8.82 4.48
C LEU A 28 -5.07 9.56 3.82
N VAL A 29 -4.82 9.33 2.53
CA VAL A 29 -3.82 10.08 1.75
C VAL A 29 -4.19 11.57 1.72
N LYS A 30 -5.45 11.90 1.39
CA LYS A 30 -5.93 13.27 1.37
C LYS A 30 -5.81 13.93 2.74
N TYR A 31 -6.26 13.27 3.81
CA TYR A 31 -6.14 13.76 5.17
C TYR A 31 -4.67 14.02 5.58
N CYS A 32 -3.76 13.09 5.27
CA CYS A 32 -2.34 13.24 5.57
C CYS A 32 -1.75 14.44 4.80
N LYS A 33 -2.09 14.58 3.51
CA LYS A 33 -1.66 15.73 2.68
C LYS A 33 -2.10 17.07 3.27
N GLU A 34 -3.36 17.19 3.69
CA GLU A 34 -3.91 18.41 4.32
C GLU A 34 -3.20 18.78 5.63
N LYS A 35 -2.63 17.79 6.32
CA LYS A 35 -1.86 17.96 7.56
C LYS A 35 -0.35 18.11 7.33
N GLY A 36 0.14 18.04 6.09
CA GLY A 36 1.58 18.04 5.79
C GLY A 36 2.31 16.75 6.20
N ILE A 37 1.58 15.63 6.30
CA ILE A 37 2.12 14.31 6.65
C ILE A 37 2.38 13.53 5.35
N LEU A 38 3.62 13.10 5.12
CA LEU A 38 3.97 12.27 3.97
C LEU A 38 3.51 10.82 4.18
N ILE A 39 2.81 10.23 3.21
CA ILE A 39 2.56 8.78 3.22
C ILE A 39 3.82 8.05 2.76
N THR A 40 4.19 6.98 3.47
CA THR A 40 5.17 5.99 3.01
C THR A 40 4.49 4.63 2.86
N ALA A 41 4.41 4.12 1.63
CA ALA A 41 3.75 2.87 1.30
C ALA A 41 4.68 1.66 1.52
N TYR A 42 4.29 0.75 2.42
CA TYR A 42 4.86 -0.60 2.52
C TYR A 42 3.98 -1.62 1.78
N SER A 43 4.56 -2.81 1.49
CA SER A 43 3.89 -3.89 0.74
C SER A 43 3.37 -3.46 -0.64
N ALA A 44 4.09 -2.59 -1.36
CA ALA A 44 3.68 -2.06 -2.66
C ALA A 44 3.40 -3.14 -3.74
N PHE A 45 4.03 -4.32 -3.59
CA PHE A 45 3.82 -5.47 -4.48
C PHE A 45 2.82 -6.49 -3.91
N GLY A 46 2.11 -6.14 -2.84
CA GLY A 46 1.37 -7.05 -1.99
C GLY A 46 2.26 -7.79 -1.01
N ASN A 47 1.70 -8.78 -0.32
CA ASN A 47 2.44 -9.65 0.57
C ASN A 47 2.06 -11.11 0.33
N ASN A 48 3.01 -12.04 0.50
CA ASN A 48 2.81 -13.47 0.28
C ASN A 48 2.51 -14.24 1.58
N THR A 49 2.46 -13.56 2.74
CA THR A 49 2.25 -14.17 4.06
C THR A 49 1.00 -15.05 4.14
N ILE A 50 -0.03 -14.74 3.35
CA ILE A 50 -1.32 -15.44 3.33
C ILE A 50 -1.51 -16.33 2.09
N GLY A 51 -0.44 -16.60 1.33
CA GLY A 51 -0.47 -17.42 0.13
C GLY A 51 -1.10 -16.76 -1.10
N GLU A 52 -1.43 -15.47 -1.02
CA GLU A 52 -1.98 -14.74 -2.17
C GLU A 52 -0.90 -14.38 -3.21
N PRO A 53 -1.26 -14.38 -4.51
CA PRO A 53 -0.37 -13.92 -5.55
C PRO A 53 0.02 -12.45 -5.34
N LEU A 54 1.31 -12.15 -5.54
CA LEU A 54 1.80 -10.78 -5.53
C LEU A 54 1.15 -9.95 -6.64
N LEU A 55 1.01 -8.64 -6.44
CA LEU A 55 0.40 -7.75 -7.44
C LEU A 55 1.18 -7.75 -8.76
N ILE A 56 2.50 -7.97 -8.72
CA ILE A 56 3.36 -8.09 -9.90
C ILE A 56 2.97 -9.28 -10.81
N THR A 57 2.19 -10.26 -10.32
CA THR A 57 1.78 -11.40 -11.13
C THR A 57 0.45 -11.20 -11.84
N ARG A 58 -0.28 -10.12 -11.55
CA ARG A 58 -1.61 -9.85 -12.09
C ARG A 58 -1.58 -9.60 -13.60
N PRO A 59 -2.52 -10.17 -14.38
CA PRO A 59 -2.53 -10.01 -15.84
C PRO A 59 -2.68 -8.55 -16.27
N GLU A 60 -3.45 -7.74 -15.54
CA GLU A 60 -3.64 -6.32 -15.81
C GLU A 60 -2.31 -5.55 -15.69
N ILE A 61 -1.53 -5.85 -14.65
CA ILE A 61 -0.22 -5.21 -14.41
C ILE A 61 0.82 -5.67 -15.44
N LYS A 62 0.82 -6.96 -15.80
CA LYS A 62 1.70 -7.51 -16.85
C LYS A 62 1.42 -6.90 -18.21
N ALA A 63 0.14 -6.83 -18.60
CA ALA A 63 -0.27 -6.24 -19.87
C ALA A 63 0.15 -4.76 -20.00
N ILE A 64 0.09 -4.01 -18.89
CA ILE A 64 0.61 -2.63 -18.85
C ILE A 64 2.13 -2.65 -19.02
N ALA A 65 2.84 -3.47 -18.23
CA ALA A 65 4.30 -3.56 -18.28
C ALA A 65 4.85 -3.89 -19.68
N ASP A 66 4.19 -4.81 -20.39
CA ASP A 66 4.56 -5.23 -21.74
C ASP A 66 4.53 -4.07 -22.74
N ARG A 67 3.53 -3.17 -22.66
CA ARG A 67 3.44 -1.98 -23.53
C ARG A 67 4.58 -0.99 -23.32
N TYR A 68 5.13 -0.94 -22.11
CA TYR A 68 6.25 -0.05 -21.76
C TYR A 68 7.62 -0.72 -21.88
N SER A 69 7.69 -1.99 -22.33
CA SER A 69 8.93 -2.78 -22.25
C SER A 69 9.56 -2.74 -20.84
N ALA A 70 8.70 -2.73 -19.82
CA ALA A 70 9.05 -2.58 -18.42
C ALA A 70 8.68 -3.84 -17.63
N THR A 71 8.98 -3.84 -16.33
CA THR A 71 8.50 -4.89 -15.44
C THR A 71 7.23 -4.51 -14.70
N PRO A 72 6.43 -5.51 -14.28
CA PRO A 72 5.28 -5.28 -13.40
C PRO A 72 5.64 -4.51 -12.12
N ALA A 73 6.85 -4.68 -11.59
CA ALA A 73 7.33 -3.91 -10.44
C ALA A 73 7.43 -2.42 -10.75
N GLN A 74 8.01 -2.05 -11.90
CA GLN A 74 8.12 -0.65 -12.33
C GLN A 74 6.75 -0.01 -12.55
N VAL A 75 5.76 -0.75 -13.06
CA VAL A 75 4.37 -0.26 -13.17
C VAL A 75 3.79 0.09 -11.80
N LEU A 76 3.94 -0.78 -10.80
CA LEU A 76 3.41 -0.51 -9.45
C LEU A 76 4.16 0.64 -8.74
N LEU A 77 5.45 0.82 -9.04
CA LEU A 77 6.25 1.93 -8.53
C LEU A 77 5.90 3.26 -9.20
N ALA A 78 5.70 3.28 -10.52
CA ALA A 78 5.24 4.47 -11.24
C ALA A 78 3.83 4.88 -10.77
N TRP A 79 2.93 3.91 -10.54
CA TRP A 79 1.63 4.19 -9.91
C TRP A 79 1.76 4.79 -8.51
N SER A 80 2.77 4.37 -7.74
CA SER A 80 3.04 4.93 -6.42
C SER A 80 3.50 6.39 -6.49
N GLN A 81 4.34 6.74 -7.48
CA GLN A 81 4.83 8.10 -7.69
C GLN A 81 3.69 9.08 -8.01
N VAL A 82 2.76 8.72 -8.90
CA VAL A 82 1.61 9.58 -9.24
C VAL A 82 0.60 9.70 -8.08
N GLY A 83 0.63 8.78 -7.12
CA GLY A 83 -0.20 8.79 -5.92
C GLY A 83 0.26 9.77 -4.83
N GLU A 84 1.28 10.60 -5.10
CA GLU A 84 1.85 11.59 -4.17
C GLU A 84 2.30 10.98 -2.83
N HIS A 85 2.95 9.82 -2.88
CA HIS A 85 3.50 9.18 -1.68
C HIS A 85 4.88 8.55 -1.93
N ALA A 86 5.66 8.39 -0.87
CA ALA A 86 6.88 7.59 -0.91
C ALA A 86 6.53 6.10 -0.96
N VAL A 87 7.43 5.28 -1.50
CA VAL A 87 7.28 3.82 -1.55
C VAL A 87 8.60 3.14 -1.20
N ILE A 88 8.52 2.06 -0.43
CA ILE A 88 9.69 1.31 0.06
C ILE A 88 9.66 -0.15 -0.44
N PRO A 89 9.95 -0.40 -1.75
CA PRO A 89 9.91 -1.75 -2.30
C PRO A 89 11.04 -2.61 -1.73
N LYS A 90 10.68 -3.76 -1.16
CA LYS A 90 11.66 -4.72 -0.65
C LYS A 90 12.23 -5.57 -1.79
N SER A 91 13.56 -5.66 -1.86
CA SER A 91 14.26 -6.66 -2.67
C SER A 91 15.56 -7.07 -1.98
N VAL A 92 15.95 -8.33 -2.14
CA VAL A 92 17.27 -8.85 -1.75
C VAL A 92 18.11 -9.23 -2.97
N THR A 93 17.57 -9.07 -4.18
CA THR A 93 18.23 -9.41 -5.43
C THR A 93 18.78 -8.11 -6.04
N PRO A 94 20.11 -7.93 -6.15
CA PRO A 94 20.72 -6.69 -6.64
C PRO A 94 20.17 -6.21 -8.00
N ALA A 95 20.02 -7.13 -8.96
CA ALA A 95 19.47 -6.80 -10.28
C ALA A 95 18.03 -6.23 -10.19
N ARG A 96 17.19 -6.76 -9.30
CA ARG A 96 15.84 -6.22 -9.06
C ARG A 96 15.87 -4.86 -8.38
N ILE A 97 16.83 -4.63 -7.47
CA ILE A 97 17.00 -3.31 -6.83
C ILE A 97 17.31 -2.27 -7.92
N VAL A 98 18.32 -2.52 -8.76
CA VAL A 98 18.69 -1.64 -9.87
C VAL A 98 17.51 -1.43 -10.82
N GLN A 99 16.76 -2.49 -11.13
CA GLN A 99 15.58 -2.39 -11.99
C GLN A 99 14.45 -1.55 -11.39
N ASN A 100 14.21 -1.64 -10.08
CA ASN A 100 13.17 -0.87 -9.40
C ASN A 100 13.43 0.65 -9.43
N PHE A 101 14.69 1.08 -9.61
CA PHE A 101 15.05 2.50 -9.76
C PHE A 101 14.85 3.06 -11.17
N LYS A 102 14.52 2.21 -12.16
CA LYS A 102 14.26 2.67 -13.53
C LYS A 102 12.81 3.12 -13.66
N GLU A 103 12.62 4.43 -13.87
CA GLU A 103 11.32 5.07 -13.96
C GLU A 103 10.63 4.81 -15.30
N ILE A 104 9.29 4.81 -15.26
CA ILE A 104 8.42 4.80 -16.44
C ILE A 104 7.27 5.77 -16.21
N GLU A 105 6.74 6.34 -17.28
CA GLU A 105 5.59 7.25 -17.23
C GLU A 105 4.33 6.50 -17.66
N LEU A 106 3.38 6.33 -16.73
CA LEU A 106 2.08 5.71 -17.02
C LEU A 106 1.12 6.70 -17.64
N SER A 107 0.32 6.26 -18.60
CA SER A 107 -0.76 7.08 -19.16
C SER A 107 -1.92 7.22 -18.15
N PRO A 108 -2.77 8.26 -18.29
CA PRO A 108 -3.98 8.40 -17.48
C PRO A 108 -4.91 7.18 -17.54
N GLU A 109 -5.01 6.52 -18.70
CA GLU A 109 -5.81 5.31 -18.90
C GLU A 109 -5.25 4.13 -18.09
N ASP A 110 -3.92 4.03 -17.99
CA ASP A 110 -3.25 2.99 -17.23
C ASP A 110 -3.38 3.20 -15.74
N ILE A 111 -3.23 4.44 -15.28
CA ILE A 111 -3.54 4.82 -13.90
C ILE A 111 -5.00 4.48 -13.56
N THR A 112 -5.93 4.80 -14.46
CA THR A 112 -7.36 4.47 -14.28
C THR A 112 -7.58 2.96 -14.20
N THR A 113 -6.92 2.19 -15.06
CA THR A 113 -6.96 0.72 -15.05
C THR A 113 -6.46 0.15 -13.73
N ILE A 114 -5.31 0.62 -13.25
CA ILE A 114 -4.70 0.19 -11.98
C ILE A 114 -5.59 0.60 -10.80
N ASN A 115 -6.15 1.81 -10.81
CA ASN A 115 -7.09 2.28 -9.79
C ASN A 115 -8.35 1.42 -9.73
N GLY A 116 -8.80 0.89 -10.86
CA GLY A 116 -9.93 -0.04 -10.95
C GLY A 116 -9.74 -1.33 -10.15
N LEU A 117 -8.49 -1.74 -9.86
CA LEU A 117 -8.20 -2.92 -9.05
C LEU A 117 -8.66 -2.73 -7.58
N GLY A 118 -8.72 -1.50 -7.09
CA GLY A 118 -9.09 -1.17 -5.71
C GLY A 118 -10.59 -1.26 -5.41
N LYS A 119 -11.44 -1.63 -6.39
CA LYS A 119 -12.89 -1.79 -6.19
C LYS A 119 -13.24 -2.85 -5.15
N VAL A 120 -12.38 -3.88 -5.01
CA VAL A 120 -12.47 -4.88 -3.94
C VAL A 120 -11.21 -4.74 -3.11
N PRO A 121 -11.27 -4.01 -1.97
CA PRO A 121 -10.09 -3.76 -1.16
C PRO A 121 -9.49 -5.04 -0.61
N ARG A 122 -8.17 -5.11 -0.57
CA ARG A 122 -7.44 -6.23 0.04
C ARG A 122 -6.33 -5.74 0.93
N ARG A 123 -6.41 -6.03 2.22
CA ARG A 123 -5.31 -5.85 3.17
C ARG A 123 -4.58 -7.17 3.37
N TYR A 124 -3.26 -7.18 3.25
CA TYR A 124 -2.43 -8.34 3.52
C TYR A 124 -1.87 -8.34 4.95
N ASN A 125 -1.78 -7.18 5.60
CA ASN A 125 -1.18 -7.03 6.92
C ASN A 125 -2.25 -6.71 7.96
N ASN A 126 -2.97 -7.75 8.37
CA ASN A 126 -3.95 -7.73 9.45
C ASN A 126 -3.49 -8.68 10.57
N PRO A 127 -2.96 -8.15 11.70
CA PRO A 127 -2.42 -8.96 12.79
C PRO A 127 -3.43 -9.88 13.48
N TYR A 128 -4.73 -9.52 13.46
CA TYR A 128 -5.77 -10.37 14.00
C TYR A 128 -6.05 -11.56 13.08
N ALA A 129 -6.17 -11.29 11.78
CA ALA A 129 -6.59 -12.29 10.80
C ALA A 129 -5.47 -13.27 10.39
N TYR A 130 -4.22 -12.80 10.31
CA TYR A 130 -3.17 -13.52 9.57
C TYR A 130 -1.91 -13.87 10.37
N TYR A 131 -1.73 -13.32 11.57
CA TYR A 131 -0.51 -13.58 12.34
C TYR A 131 -0.68 -14.79 13.27
N SER A 132 0.44 -15.46 13.55
CA SER A 132 0.52 -16.56 14.50
C SER A 132 1.72 -16.33 15.43
N PRO A 133 1.50 -16.07 16.74
CA PRO A 133 0.19 -15.92 17.39
C PRO A 133 -0.57 -14.68 16.89
N ARG A 134 -1.91 -14.75 16.89
CA ARG A 134 -2.77 -13.62 16.51
C ARG A 134 -2.72 -12.53 17.57
N TRP A 135 -2.84 -11.28 17.15
CA TRP A 135 -3.02 -10.16 18.07
C TRP A 135 -4.51 -9.93 18.27
N ASP A 136 -5.01 -10.09 19.49
CA ASP A 136 -6.44 -9.96 19.82
C ASP A 136 -6.88 -8.50 19.93
N ILE A 137 -6.80 -7.77 18.81
CA ILE A 137 -7.15 -6.35 18.70
C ILE A 137 -7.76 -6.04 17.34
N ASN A 138 -8.83 -5.25 17.33
CA ASN A 138 -9.41 -4.65 16.14
C ASN A 138 -8.72 -3.31 15.86
N ILE A 139 -7.90 -3.27 14.81
CA ILE A 139 -7.09 -2.12 14.40
C ILE A 139 -7.76 -1.36 13.25
N PHE A 140 -8.30 -2.08 12.28
CA PHE A 140 -8.75 -1.50 11.00
C PHE A 140 -10.27 -1.42 10.87
N GLY A 141 -11.03 -1.97 11.82
CA GLY A 141 -12.48 -2.04 11.75
C GLY A 141 -12.99 -3.04 10.71
N GLU A 142 -12.15 -3.98 10.28
CA GLU A 142 -12.52 -4.95 9.24
C GLU A 142 -13.37 -6.09 9.80
N GLU A 143 -14.21 -6.70 8.95
CA GLU A 143 -15.07 -7.83 9.32
C GLU A 143 -14.27 -9.03 9.87
N SER A 144 -13.04 -9.19 9.40
CA SER A 144 -12.09 -10.20 9.89
C SER A 144 -11.69 -9.99 11.36
N GLU A 145 -11.80 -8.76 11.88
CA GLU A 145 -11.42 -8.35 13.23
C GLU A 145 -12.62 -8.29 14.20
N LYS A 146 -13.84 -8.60 13.73
CA LYS A 146 -15.07 -8.41 14.54
C LYS A 146 -15.11 -9.19 15.85
N GLN A 147 -14.37 -10.30 15.92
CA GLN A 147 -14.28 -11.16 17.09
C GLN A 147 -13.15 -10.75 18.05
N ALA A 148 -12.40 -9.68 17.73
CA ALA A 148 -11.37 -9.19 18.63
C ALA A 148 -11.97 -8.63 19.92
N THR A 149 -11.35 -8.93 21.05
CA THR A 149 -11.83 -8.44 22.36
C THR A 149 -11.32 -7.03 22.68
N HIS A 150 -10.20 -6.62 22.09
CA HIS A 150 -9.67 -5.26 22.23
C HIS A 150 -9.95 -4.43 20.97
N LYS A 151 -10.05 -3.12 21.14
CA LYS A 151 -10.18 -2.13 20.06
C LYS A 151 -9.28 -0.94 20.33
N VAL A 152 -8.86 -0.25 19.28
CA VAL A 152 -8.11 1.00 19.41
C VAL A 152 -9.00 2.03 20.14
N MET A 153 -8.48 2.59 21.24
CA MET A 153 -9.10 3.74 21.91
C MET A 153 -8.43 5.02 21.40
N LEU A 154 -9.23 5.94 20.85
CA LEU A 154 -8.79 7.21 20.28
C LEU A 154 -9.22 8.39 21.16
#